data_AF-A0A9W5YDY7-F1
#
_entry.id   AF-A0A9W5YDY7-F1
#
_cell.length_a   1.000
_cell.length_b   1.000
_cell.length_c   1.000
_cell.angle_alpha   90.00
_cell.angle_beta   90.00
_cell.angle_gamma   90.00
#
_symmetry.space_group_name_H-M   'P 1'
#
loop_
_entity.id
_entity.type
_entity.pdbx_description
1 polymer ?
#
loop_
_entity_poly.entity_id
_entity_poly.type
_entity_poly.pdbx_seq_one_letter_code
_entity_poly.pdbx_strand_id
1 'polypeptide(L)'
;MKTKKIFSIILVISMVLTSSSLIFAKETNYDDRTREYKSLKISNGYGLAGRSSMRITRGATCEFKIDTPVKCVTQKEIVELIKENISNFSQEELSILKKDISFNYEGFGSRLFCGLFGTKFNSSIFDYKNAHNKEIIPSDTSGRNLINAIYNLEEKDYRITGTVCAGSNSYIPTQPYAFIEVTVIEFEDGKKIRVINTNSVVAEGDGTRDIIKYYKKYQPLYLITEN
;
A
#
# COMPACT_ATOMS: atom_id res chain seq x y z
N MET A 1 9.49 -37.03 -7.07
CA MET A 1 9.91 -35.61 -7.13
C MET A 1 9.00 -34.78 -6.24
N LYS A 2 9.52 -34.26 -5.12
CA LYS A 2 8.78 -33.34 -4.23
C LYS A 2 8.92 -31.92 -4.79
N THR A 3 7.87 -31.37 -5.37
CA THR A 3 7.81 -29.95 -5.72
C THR A 3 7.79 -29.14 -4.43
N LYS A 4 8.85 -28.33 -4.22
CA LYS A 4 8.89 -27.34 -3.14
C LYS A 4 7.75 -26.34 -3.38
N LYS A 5 6.70 -26.42 -2.58
CA LYS A 5 5.65 -25.40 -2.54
C LYS A 5 6.27 -24.11 -1.99
N ILE A 6 6.32 -23.07 -2.80
CA ILE A 6 6.66 -21.72 -2.36
C ILE A 6 5.42 -21.20 -1.65
N PHE A 7 5.42 -21.26 -0.33
CA PHE A 7 4.42 -20.59 0.49
C PHE A 7 4.58 -19.07 0.29
N SER A 8 3.78 -18.49 -0.58
CA SER A 8 3.65 -17.04 -0.66
C SER A 8 2.74 -16.58 0.47
N ILE A 9 3.26 -16.52 1.69
CA ILE A 9 2.53 -15.96 2.83
C ILE A 9 2.40 -14.46 2.58
N ILE A 10 1.19 -14.03 2.23
CA ILE A 10 0.82 -12.62 2.29
C ILE A 10 0.88 -12.22 3.77
N LEU A 11 1.71 -11.23 4.12
CA LEU A 11 1.64 -10.60 5.42
C LEU A 11 0.29 -9.86 5.50
N VAL A 12 -0.71 -10.52 6.07
CA VAL A 12 -2.01 -9.92 6.37
C VAL A 12 -1.81 -9.02 7.57
N ILE A 13 -1.85 -7.71 7.34
CA ILE A 13 -1.87 -6.76 8.46
C ILE A 13 -3.31 -6.73 8.92
N SER A 14 -3.59 -7.27 10.11
CA SER A 14 -4.91 -7.19 10.76
C SER A 14 -5.27 -5.72 11.01
N MET A 15 -5.80 -5.02 10.02
CA MET A 15 -6.31 -3.67 10.16
C MET A 15 -7.82 -3.72 10.35
N VAL A 16 -8.24 -3.40 11.57
CA VAL A 16 -9.60 -2.94 11.80
C VAL A 16 -9.72 -1.58 11.11
N LEU A 17 -10.42 -1.56 9.96
CA LEU A 17 -10.89 -0.34 9.31
C LEU A 17 -12.05 0.25 10.14
N THR A 18 -11.77 0.68 11.37
CA THR A 18 -12.74 1.41 12.18
C THR A 18 -12.21 2.80 12.49
N SER A 19 -13.01 3.78 12.12
CA SER A 19 -12.98 5.14 12.60
C SER A 19 -13.23 5.15 14.11
N SER A 20 -12.22 5.53 14.89
CA SER A 20 -12.43 6.12 16.22
C SER A 20 -11.21 6.93 16.61
N SER A 21 -11.44 8.24 16.69
CA SER A 21 -10.61 9.30 17.25
C SER A 21 -10.39 9.10 18.75
N LEU A 22 -9.13 9.27 19.18
CA LEU A 22 -8.70 9.99 20.38
C LEU A 22 -7.17 9.79 20.51
N ILE A 23 -6.41 10.66 19.85
CA ILE A 23 -4.98 10.83 20.14
C ILE A 23 -4.92 11.89 21.24
N PHE A 24 -4.50 11.51 22.44
CA PHE A 24 -4.00 12.48 23.41
C PHE A 24 -2.68 13.03 22.85
N ALA A 25 -2.77 14.19 22.19
CA ALA A 25 -1.60 14.97 21.85
C ALA A 25 -0.97 15.45 23.16
N LYS A 26 0.27 15.01 23.43
CA LYS A 26 1.10 15.64 24.45
C LYS A 26 1.46 17.02 23.92
N GLU A 27 0.83 18.05 24.49
CA GLU A 27 1.05 19.45 24.13
C GLU A 27 2.49 19.84 24.50
N THR A 28 3.40 19.75 23.53
CA THR A 28 4.69 20.43 23.59
C THR A 28 4.64 21.58 22.61
N ASN A 29 4.56 22.80 23.12
CA ASN A 29 4.74 24.05 22.38
C ASN A 29 6.10 24.03 21.68
N TYR A 30 6.13 23.52 20.46
CA TYR A 30 7.27 23.55 19.56
C TYR A 30 6.72 23.87 18.18
N ASP A 31 7.34 24.81 17.47
CA ASP A 31 6.92 25.23 16.13
C ASP A 31 6.97 24.02 15.16
N ASP A 32 5.80 23.46 14.89
CA ASP A 32 5.57 22.19 14.19
C ASP A 32 6.10 22.20 12.74
N ARG A 33 6.49 23.37 12.23
CA ARG A 33 7.04 23.56 10.87
C ARG A 33 8.55 23.34 10.77
N THR A 34 9.25 23.10 11.89
CA THR A 34 10.71 22.93 11.93
C THR A 34 11.17 21.59 12.52
N ARG A 35 10.24 20.66 12.74
CA ARG A 35 10.56 19.35 13.30
C ARG A 35 11.31 18.51 12.27
N GLU A 36 12.61 18.36 12.45
CA GLU A 36 13.39 17.37 11.70
C GLU A 36 13.13 15.98 12.27
N TYR A 37 12.42 15.13 11.51
CA TYR A 37 12.20 13.75 11.90
C TYR A 37 13.49 12.94 11.76
N LYS A 38 13.92 12.33 12.86
CA LYS A 38 15.18 11.56 12.95
C LYS A 38 15.05 10.14 12.42
N SER A 39 13.85 9.58 12.46
CA SER A 39 13.56 8.25 11.94
C SER A 39 12.09 8.09 11.57
N LEU A 40 11.81 7.03 10.82
CA LEU A 40 10.46 6.50 10.63
C LEU A 40 10.51 4.99 10.51
N LYS A 41 9.37 4.34 10.70
CA LYS A 41 9.20 2.90 10.46
C LYS A 41 8.32 2.68 9.25
N ILE A 42 8.72 1.78 8.37
CA ILE A 42 7.93 1.36 7.21
C ILE A 42 7.47 -0.09 7.35
N SER A 43 6.19 -0.30 7.02
CA SER A 43 5.54 -1.60 6.96
C SER A 43 4.79 -1.71 5.63
N ASN A 44 4.94 -2.84 4.95
CA ASN A 44 4.17 -3.15 3.75
C ASN A 44 3.43 -4.47 3.91
N GLY A 45 2.18 -4.51 3.47
CA GLY A 45 1.36 -5.70 3.56
C GLY A 45 0.06 -5.54 2.82
N TYR A 46 -0.94 -6.32 3.22
CA TYR A 46 -2.22 -6.33 2.54
C TYR A 46 -3.37 -6.12 3.52
N GLY A 47 -4.30 -5.25 3.14
CA GLY A 47 -5.58 -5.03 3.81
C GLY A 47 -6.72 -5.72 3.05
N LEU A 48 -7.71 -6.22 3.79
CA LEU A 48 -8.92 -6.79 3.20
C LEU A 48 -9.78 -5.67 2.61
N ALA A 49 -10.04 -5.70 1.31
CA ALA A 49 -10.90 -4.73 0.63
C ALA A 49 -12.33 -5.25 0.42
N GLY A 50 -12.53 -6.57 0.33
CA GLY A 50 -13.87 -7.13 0.16
C GLY A 50 -13.85 -8.65 0.05
N ARG A 51 -15.04 -9.25 0.10
CA ARG A 51 -15.21 -10.70 -0.08
C ARG A 51 -16.45 -11.00 -0.89
N SER A 52 -16.41 -12.08 -1.65
CA SER A 52 -17.62 -12.59 -2.31
C SER A 52 -18.61 -13.09 -1.27
N SER A 53 -19.90 -12.89 -1.50
CA SER A 53 -20.98 -13.52 -0.72
C SER A 53 -21.15 -15.00 -1.04
N MET A 54 -20.56 -15.48 -2.13
CA MET A 54 -20.70 -16.85 -2.63
C MET A 54 -19.39 -17.63 -2.52
N ARG A 55 -19.51 -18.94 -2.39
CA ARG A 55 -18.39 -19.88 -2.56
C ARG A 55 -18.42 -20.41 -4.00
N ILE A 56 -17.25 -20.54 -4.60
CA ILE A 56 -17.08 -21.02 -5.97
C ILE A 56 -16.27 -22.32 -6.00
N THR A 57 -16.61 -23.17 -6.95
CA THR A 57 -15.92 -24.43 -7.26
C THR A 57 -15.29 -24.36 -8.64
N ARG A 58 -14.58 -25.43 -9.03
CA ARG A 58 -13.83 -25.51 -10.28
C ARG A 58 -14.71 -25.18 -11.48
N GLY A 59 -14.24 -24.22 -12.29
CA GLY A 59 -14.92 -23.80 -13.52
C GLY A 59 -15.99 -22.72 -13.32
N ALA A 60 -16.41 -22.44 -12.09
CA ALA A 60 -17.25 -21.29 -11.79
C ALA A 60 -16.41 -20.02 -11.66
N THR A 61 -16.99 -18.91 -12.10
CA THR A 61 -16.51 -17.56 -11.81
C THR A 61 -17.54 -16.82 -10.98
N CYS A 62 -17.09 -15.88 -10.16
CA CYS A 62 -17.95 -14.92 -9.50
C CYS A 62 -17.38 -13.52 -9.69
N GLU A 63 -18.29 -12.56 -9.81
CA GLU A 63 -17.98 -11.15 -9.75
C GLU A 63 -18.57 -10.60 -8.44
N PHE A 64 -17.81 -9.81 -7.71
CA PHE A 64 -18.28 -9.17 -6.50
C PHE A 64 -17.82 -7.72 -6.45
N LYS A 65 -18.66 -6.87 -5.88
CA LYS A 65 -18.40 -5.44 -5.73
C LYS A 65 -17.56 -5.18 -4.49
N ILE A 66 -16.62 -4.27 -4.62
CA ILE A 66 -15.86 -3.67 -3.53
C ILE A 66 -16.46 -2.28 -3.30
N ASP A 67 -16.68 -1.97 -2.04
CA ASP A 67 -17.08 -0.66 -1.57
C ASP A 67 -16.64 -0.53 -0.11
N THR A 68 -15.43 -0.01 0.08
CA THR A 68 -14.74 -0.01 1.37
C THR A 68 -14.18 1.37 1.67
N PRO A 69 -14.53 1.98 2.81
CA PRO A 69 -13.94 3.26 3.22
C PRO A 69 -12.48 3.05 3.57
N VAL A 70 -11.63 3.99 3.15
CA VAL A 70 -10.21 4.02 3.45
C VAL A 70 -9.76 5.45 3.70
N LYS A 71 -8.73 5.58 4.53
CA LYS A 71 -8.02 6.83 4.74
C LYS A 71 -6.59 6.67 4.25
N CYS A 72 -6.21 7.41 3.21
CA CYS A 72 -4.92 7.24 2.55
C CYS A 72 -4.47 8.48 1.79
N VAL A 73 -3.20 8.48 1.39
CA VAL A 73 -2.63 9.32 0.34
C VAL A 73 -2.66 8.54 -0.98
N THR A 74 -3.00 9.23 -2.07
CA THR A 74 -3.12 8.65 -3.41
C THR A 74 -1.78 8.53 -4.12
N GLN A 75 -1.69 7.65 -5.11
CA GLN A 75 -0.51 7.55 -5.98
C GLN A 75 -0.17 8.89 -6.66
N LYS A 76 -1.19 9.65 -7.06
CA LYS A 76 -1.01 10.96 -7.71
C LYS A 76 -0.29 11.94 -6.78
N GLU A 77 -0.69 12.01 -5.53
CA GLU A 77 -0.05 12.85 -4.51
C GLU A 77 1.41 12.41 -4.26
N ILE A 78 1.72 11.10 -4.33
CA ILE A 78 3.11 10.63 -4.25
C ILE A 78 3.93 11.05 -5.48
N VAL A 79 3.35 10.97 -6.69
CA VAL A 79 4.01 11.45 -7.92
C VAL A 79 4.26 12.96 -7.86
N GLU A 80 3.30 13.74 -7.35
CA GLU A 80 3.44 15.18 -7.15
C GLU A 80 4.53 15.49 -6.12
N LEU A 81 4.55 14.79 -4.97
CA LEU A 81 5.60 14.91 -3.97
C LEU A 81 6.99 14.66 -4.55
N ILE A 82 7.15 13.62 -5.39
CA ILE A 82 8.44 13.32 -6.05
C ILE A 82 8.85 14.46 -6.99
N LYS A 83 7.89 15.04 -7.74
CA LYS A 83 8.16 16.15 -8.67
C LYS A 83 8.55 17.42 -7.93
N GLU A 84 7.87 17.75 -6.84
CA GLU A 84 8.15 18.93 -6.01
C GLU A 84 9.48 18.83 -5.28
N ASN A 85 9.91 17.62 -4.95
CA ASN A 85 11.15 17.34 -4.21
C ASN A 85 12.27 16.80 -5.10
N ILE A 86 12.26 17.10 -6.40
CA ILE A 86 13.23 16.54 -7.37
C ILE A 86 14.69 16.81 -7.00
N SER A 87 14.97 17.94 -6.34
CA SER A 87 16.31 18.32 -5.86
C SER A 87 16.85 17.42 -4.75
N ASN A 88 15.98 16.67 -4.07
CA ASN A 88 16.37 15.71 -3.04
C ASN A 88 16.78 14.35 -3.62
N PHE A 89 16.77 14.19 -4.95
CA PHE A 89 17.12 12.96 -5.62
C PHE A 89 18.32 13.13 -6.56
N SER A 90 19.15 12.10 -6.62
CA SER A 90 20.16 11.97 -7.67
C SER A 90 19.51 11.66 -9.03
N GLN A 91 20.25 11.90 -10.12
CA GLN A 91 19.76 11.54 -11.46
C GLN A 91 19.51 10.04 -11.61
N GLU A 92 20.32 9.21 -10.94
CA GLU A 92 20.17 7.76 -10.94
C GLU A 92 18.91 7.33 -10.20
N GLU A 93 18.67 7.87 -9.00
CA GLU A 93 17.47 7.62 -8.20
C GLU A 93 16.19 7.97 -9.00
N LEU A 94 16.16 9.14 -9.63
CA LEU A 94 15.04 9.56 -10.47
C LEU A 94 14.85 8.66 -11.69
N SER A 95 15.94 8.20 -12.31
CA SER A 95 15.89 7.29 -13.45
C SER A 95 15.27 5.95 -13.07
N ILE A 96 15.63 5.41 -11.89
CA ILE A 96 15.05 4.17 -11.34
C ILE A 96 13.55 4.36 -11.10
N LEU A 97 13.15 5.42 -10.39
CA LEU A 97 11.74 5.68 -10.08
C LEU A 97 10.90 5.85 -11.35
N LYS A 98 11.36 6.69 -12.30
CA LYS A 98 10.61 6.98 -13.54
C LYS A 98 10.50 5.78 -14.47
N LYS A 99 11.40 4.80 -14.39
CA LYS A 99 11.33 3.56 -15.19
C LYS A 99 10.37 2.53 -14.59
N ASP A 100 10.05 2.62 -13.30
CA ASP A 100 9.13 1.66 -12.69
C ASP A 100 7.69 1.88 -13.16
N ILE A 101 6.96 0.78 -13.32
CA ILE A 101 5.56 0.79 -13.71
C ILE A 101 4.71 1.61 -12.72
N SER A 102 5.07 1.63 -11.44
CA SER A 102 4.32 2.34 -10.40
C SER A 102 4.39 3.86 -10.50
N PHE A 103 5.35 4.41 -11.24
CA PHE A 103 5.40 5.86 -11.48
C PHE A 103 4.47 6.28 -12.64
N ASN A 104 4.27 5.40 -13.62
CA ASN A 104 3.62 5.75 -14.88
C ASN A 104 2.20 5.20 -15.05
N TYR A 105 1.84 4.15 -14.32
CA TYR A 105 0.54 3.47 -14.43
C TYR A 105 -0.20 3.50 -13.11
N GLU A 106 -1.50 3.75 -13.18
CA GLU A 106 -2.36 3.84 -12.00
C GLU A 106 -2.50 2.49 -11.25
N GLY A 107 -2.83 2.61 -9.97
CA GLY A 107 -3.14 1.50 -9.08
C GLY A 107 -1.95 0.85 -8.40
N PHE A 108 -0.79 1.49 -8.44
CA PHE A 108 0.45 1.03 -7.83
C PHE A 108 0.99 1.99 -6.77
N GLY A 109 0.11 2.74 -6.07
CA GLY A 109 0.52 3.73 -5.07
C GLY A 109 1.41 3.19 -3.96
N SER A 110 1.03 2.07 -3.32
CA SER A 110 1.83 1.43 -2.28
C SER A 110 3.18 0.95 -2.83
N ARG A 111 3.21 0.39 -4.04
CA ARG A 111 4.47 0.01 -4.71
C ARG A 111 5.36 1.23 -4.97
N LEU A 112 4.79 2.33 -5.48
CA LEU A 112 5.53 3.56 -5.72
C LEU A 112 6.10 4.11 -4.42
N PHE A 113 5.32 4.06 -3.34
CA PHE A 113 5.73 4.56 -2.04
C PHE A 113 6.84 3.70 -1.42
N CYS A 114 6.73 2.37 -1.47
CA CYS A 114 7.87 1.49 -1.12
C CYS A 114 9.09 1.78 -1.99
N GLY A 115 8.89 1.93 -3.30
CA GLY A 115 9.93 2.21 -4.27
C GLY A 115 10.67 3.53 -4.00
N LEU A 116 9.95 4.56 -3.60
CA LEU A 116 10.49 5.85 -3.17
C LEU A 116 11.51 5.67 -2.04
N PHE A 117 11.14 4.94 -0.99
CA PHE A 117 12.04 4.65 0.14
C PHE A 117 13.18 3.70 -0.25
N GLY A 118 12.86 2.67 -1.02
CA GLY A 118 13.84 1.68 -1.46
C GLY A 118 14.95 2.30 -2.28
N THR A 119 14.59 3.10 -3.27
CA THR A 119 15.54 3.85 -4.10
C THR A 119 16.32 4.88 -3.30
N LYS A 120 15.68 5.63 -2.39
CA LYS A 120 16.35 6.69 -1.63
C LYS A 120 17.32 6.17 -0.55
N PHE A 121 17.02 5.04 0.08
CA PHE A 121 17.73 4.60 1.28
C PHE A 121 18.48 3.26 1.17
N ASN A 122 18.26 2.45 0.12
CA ASN A 122 18.94 1.14 -0.05
C ASN A 122 19.37 0.81 -1.50
N SER A 123 18.96 1.60 -2.50
CA SER A 123 19.26 1.47 -3.95
C SER A 123 18.36 0.53 -4.77
N SER A 124 17.23 0.01 -4.24
CA SER A 124 16.30 -0.82 -5.02
C SER A 124 14.83 -0.48 -4.78
N ILE A 125 14.04 -0.39 -5.86
CA ILE A 125 12.57 -0.15 -5.81
C ILE A 125 11.81 -1.28 -5.10
N PHE A 126 12.40 -2.48 -5.01
CA PHE A 126 11.77 -3.63 -4.35
C PHE A 126 12.12 -3.71 -2.87
N ASP A 127 13.03 -2.87 -2.41
CA ASP A 127 13.33 -2.79 -1.00
C ASP A 127 12.09 -2.27 -0.29
N TYR A 128 11.79 -2.87 0.86
CA TYR A 128 10.57 -2.66 1.64
C TYR A 128 9.28 -3.30 1.14
N LYS A 129 9.28 -4.03 0.01
CA LYS A 129 8.11 -4.80 -0.44
C LYS A 129 7.57 -5.78 0.62
N ASN A 130 8.44 -6.35 1.45
CA ASN A 130 8.07 -7.22 2.56
C ASN A 130 8.50 -6.65 3.92
N ALA A 131 8.65 -5.32 4.02
CA ALA A 131 9.08 -4.72 5.28
C ALA A 131 8.00 -4.84 6.35
N HIS A 132 8.44 -5.10 7.58
CA HIS A 132 7.61 -5.04 8.76
C HIS A 132 8.35 -4.24 9.82
N ASN A 133 7.83 -3.04 10.14
CA ASN A 133 8.40 -2.09 11.09
C ASN A 133 9.89 -1.82 10.86
N LYS A 134 10.33 -1.79 9.60
CA LYS A 134 11.74 -1.54 9.28
C LYS A 134 12.02 -0.05 9.51
N GLU A 135 12.98 0.22 10.37
CA GLU A 135 13.39 1.59 10.69
C GLU A 135 14.24 2.18 9.55
N ILE A 136 14.00 3.45 9.24
CA ILE A 136 14.75 4.26 8.29
C ILE A 136 15.27 5.47 9.06
N ILE A 137 16.59 5.65 9.03
CA ILE A 137 17.28 6.79 9.62
C ILE A 137 18.01 7.51 8.48
N PRO A 138 17.58 8.73 8.08
CA PRO A 138 18.22 9.46 7.00
C PRO A 138 19.65 9.89 7.42
N SER A 139 20.64 9.46 6.64
CA SER A 139 22.04 9.82 6.87
C SER A 139 22.39 11.22 6.36
N ASP A 140 21.63 11.75 5.40
CA ASP A 140 21.90 12.99 4.70
C ASP A 140 20.72 13.99 4.74
N THR A 141 21.00 15.24 4.36
CA THR A 141 19.99 16.31 4.33
C THR A 141 18.90 16.02 3.30
N SER A 142 19.24 15.38 2.17
CA SER A 142 18.26 15.09 1.12
C SER A 142 17.22 14.07 1.57
N GLY A 143 17.63 13.03 2.31
CA GLY A 143 16.74 12.07 2.94
C GLY A 143 15.87 12.69 4.03
N ARG A 144 16.43 13.59 4.85
CA ARG A 144 15.65 14.33 5.88
C ARG A 144 14.58 15.22 5.25
N ASN A 145 14.93 15.97 4.21
CA ASN A 145 13.98 16.81 3.48
C ASN A 145 12.83 15.98 2.88
N LEU A 146 13.14 14.83 2.29
CA LEU A 146 12.11 13.92 1.78
C LEU A 146 11.19 13.42 2.89
N ILE A 147 11.74 13.00 4.02
CA ILE A 147 10.95 12.55 5.17
C ILE A 147 10.03 13.65 5.69
N ASN A 148 10.52 14.89 5.80
CA ASN A 148 9.69 16.03 6.21
C ASN A 148 8.60 16.35 5.19
N ALA A 149 8.90 16.29 3.88
CA ALA A 149 7.90 16.45 2.84
C ALA A 149 6.79 15.40 2.92
N ILE A 150 7.16 14.14 3.20
CA ILE A 150 6.22 13.05 3.39
C ILE A 150 5.42 13.23 4.69
N TYR A 151 6.04 13.73 5.76
CA TYR A 151 5.33 14.06 6.99
C TYR A 151 4.23 15.08 6.74
N ASN A 152 4.45 16.05 5.84
CA ASN A 152 3.46 17.06 5.50
C ASN A 152 2.32 16.57 4.61
N LEU A 153 2.35 15.31 4.15
CA LEU A 153 1.20 14.73 3.48
C LEU A 153 0.02 14.59 4.45
N GLU A 154 -1.18 14.75 3.90
CA GLU A 154 -2.44 14.55 4.61
C GLU A 154 -3.18 13.37 4.01
N GLU A 155 -3.54 12.40 4.85
CA GLU A 155 -4.46 11.35 4.43
C GLU A 155 -5.87 11.92 4.29
N LYS A 156 -6.55 11.60 3.19
CA LYS A 156 -7.94 11.95 2.96
C LYS A 156 -8.83 10.71 3.05
N ASP A 157 -10.10 10.93 3.37
CA ASP A 157 -11.11 9.89 3.39
C ASP A 157 -11.62 9.61 1.96
N TYR A 158 -11.59 8.35 1.59
CA TYR A 158 -12.00 7.84 0.28
C TYR A 158 -12.84 6.58 0.43
N ARG A 159 -13.56 6.24 -0.64
CA ARG A 159 -14.11 4.91 -0.86
C ARG A 159 -13.37 4.22 -1.99
N ILE A 160 -12.83 3.04 -1.71
CA ILE A 160 -12.38 2.13 -2.77
C ILE A 160 -13.61 1.43 -3.31
N THR A 161 -13.87 1.62 -4.60
CA THR A 161 -15.01 1.02 -5.27
C THR A 161 -14.61 0.31 -6.56
N GLY A 162 -15.37 -0.72 -6.93
CA GLY A 162 -15.19 -1.41 -8.20
C GLY A 162 -15.71 -2.83 -8.18
N THR A 163 -15.48 -3.57 -9.26
CA THR A 163 -15.86 -4.98 -9.36
C THR A 163 -14.60 -5.82 -9.43
N VAL A 164 -14.61 -6.99 -8.81
CA VAL A 164 -13.52 -7.96 -8.89
C VAL A 164 -14.07 -9.29 -9.37
N CYS A 165 -13.32 -9.96 -10.23
CA CYS A 165 -13.68 -11.27 -10.78
C CYS A 165 -12.72 -12.35 -10.29
N ALA A 166 -13.28 -13.42 -9.75
CA ALA A 166 -12.56 -14.56 -9.21
C ALA A 166 -13.10 -15.87 -9.77
N GLY A 167 -12.22 -16.84 -10.01
CA GLY A 167 -12.57 -18.23 -10.31
C GLY A 167 -11.92 -19.18 -9.30
N SER A 168 -12.27 -20.46 -9.36
CA SER A 168 -11.64 -21.51 -8.56
C SER A 168 -11.13 -22.66 -9.44
N ASN A 169 -10.06 -23.29 -8.99
CA ASN A 169 -9.55 -24.56 -9.51
C ASN A 169 -9.93 -25.76 -8.62
N SER A 170 -10.53 -25.52 -7.47
CA SER A 170 -10.85 -26.55 -6.47
C SER A 170 -12.29 -27.05 -6.61
N TYR A 171 -12.49 -28.36 -6.45
CA TYR A 171 -13.84 -28.93 -6.30
C TYR A 171 -14.44 -28.64 -4.92
N ILE A 172 -13.63 -28.21 -3.95
CA ILE A 172 -14.10 -27.78 -2.63
C ILE A 172 -14.59 -26.32 -2.74
N PRO A 173 -15.83 -26.01 -2.33
CA PRO A 173 -16.36 -24.65 -2.37
C PRO A 173 -15.48 -23.68 -1.57
N THR A 174 -14.92 -22.68 -2.26
CA THR A 174 -13.98 -21.71 -1.68
C THR A 174 -14.52 -20.30 -1.83
N GLN A 175 -14.39 -19.49 -0.78
CA GLN A 175 -14.80 -18.09 -0.81
C GLN A 175 -13.62 -17.20 -1.25
N PRO A 176 -13.73 -16.44 -2.35
CA PRO A 176 -12.70 -15.50 -2.75
C PRO A 176 -12.76 -14.19 -1.96
N TYR A 177 -11.59 -13.68 -1.63
CA TYR A 177 -11.34 -12.42 -0.93
C TYR A 177 -10.50 -11.51 -1.81
N ALA A 178 -10.82 -10.22 -1.84
CA ALA A 178 -10.03 -9.19 -2.48
C ALA A 178 -9.23 -8.41 -1.44
N PHE A 179 -7.92 -8.33 -1.66
CA PHE A 179 -6.97 -7.61 -0.84
C PHE A 179 -6.36 -6.47 -1.63
N ILE A 180 -5.96 -5.40 -0.94
CA ILE A 180 -5.21 -4.28 -1.49
C ILE A 180 -3.86 -4.21 -0.78
N GLU A 181 -2.80 -3.93 -1.53
CA GLU A 181 -1.49 -3.67 -0.92
C GLU A 181 -1.53 -2.32 -0.21
N VAL A 182 -0.98 -2.26 0.99
CA VAL A 182 -0.94 -1.08 1.85
C VAL A 182 0.48 -0.92 2.36
N THR A 183 1.05 0.25 2.11
CA THR A 183 2.29 0.70 2.76
C THR A 183 1.92 1.70 3.83
N VAL A 184 2.43 1.47 5.03
CA VAL A 184 2.27 2.37 6.18
C VAL A 184 3.66 2.84 6.57
N ILE A 185 3.80 4.15 6.71
CA ILE A 185 4.91 4.72 7.47
C ILE A 185 4.39 5.25 8.80
N GLU A 186 5.22 5.15 9.83
CA GLU A 186 4.95 5.63 11.17
C GLU A 186 6.13 6.48 11.64
N PHE A 187 5.83 7.74 11.98
CA PHE A 187 6.79 8.70 12.51
C PHE A 187 6.95 8.55 14.02
N GLU A 188 8.01 9.14 14.58
CA GLU A 188 8.34 9.06 16.02
C GLU A 188 7.24 9.61 16.94
N ASP A 189 6.43 10.56 16.46
CA ASP A 189 5.30 11.12 17.19
C ASP A 189 4.01 10.29 17.06
N GLY A 190 4.07 9.16 16.34
CA GLY A 190 2.94 8.27 16.10
C GLY A 190 2.08 8.64 14.90
N LYS A 191 2.38 9.73 14.17
CA LYS A 191 1.68 10.04 12.91
C LYS A 191 1.89 8.87 11.94
N LYS A 192 0.82 8.49 11.23
CA LYS A 192 0.88 7.46 10.18
C LYS A 192 0.44 8.03 8.85
N ILE A 193 1.12 7.60 7.78
CA ILE A 193 0.70 7.84 6.40
C ILE A 193 0.53 6.49 5.73
N ARG A 194 -0.65 6.26 5.17
CA ARG A 194 -1.01 5.07 4.43
C ARG A 194 -1.10 5.41 2.96
N VAL A 195 -0.43 4.60 2.14
CA VAL A 195 -0.58 4.62 0.69
C VAL A 195 -1.03 3.24 0.26
N ILE A 196 -2.00 3.18 -0.64
CA ILE A 196 -2.63 1.93 -1.06
C ILE A 196 -2.43 1.70 -2.57
N ASN A 197 -2.42 0.43 -2.96
CA ASN A 197 -2.65 0.06 -4.35
C ASN A 197 -4.15 -0.04 -4.60
N THR A 198 -4.61 0.50 -5.74
CA THR A 198 -5.96 0.21 -6.23
C THR A 198 -5.99 -1.00 -7.19
N ASN A 199 -4.82 -1.51 -7.58
CA ASN A 199 -4.72 -2.85 -8.17
C ASN A 199 -4.83 -3.92 -7.07
N SER A 200 -6.04 -4.43 -6.86
CA SER A 200 -6.30 -5.51 -5.91
C SER A 200 -5.61 -6.84 -6.25
N VAL A 201 -5.55 -7.74 -5.28
CA VAL A 201 -5.20 -9.15 -5.45
C VAL A 201 -6.36 -9.99 -4.93
N VAL A 202 -6.71 -11.06 -5.64
CA VAL A 202 -7.69 -12.03 -5.13
C VAL A 202 -6.98 -13.27 -4.63
N ALA A 203 -7.38 -13.70 -3.44
CA ALA A 203 -6.84 -14.82 -2.70
C ALA A 203 -7.93 -15.53 -1.88
N GLU A 204 -7.54 -16.58 -1.18
CA GLU A 204 -8.29 -17.27 -0.14
C GLU A 204 -8.31 -16.42 1.14
N GLY A 205 -9.12 -16.81 2.13
CA GLY A 205 -9.28 -16.04 3.37
C GLY A 205 -8.02 -15.92 4.22
N ASP A 206 -7.07 -16.84 4.05
CA ASP A 206 -5.75 -16.82 4.69
C ASP A 206 -4.67 -16.12 3.84
N GLY A 207 -5.06 -15.53 2.69
CA GLY A 207 -4.15 -14.86 1.77
C GLY A 207 -3.44 -15.78 0.78
N THR A 208 -3.66 -17.09 0.82
CA THR A 208 -3.08 -18.02 -0.17
C THR A 208 -3.79 -17.92 -1.53
N ARG A 209 -3.11 -18.33 -2.60
CA ARG A 209 -3.62 -18.22 -3.99
C ARG A 209 -3.56 -19.55 -4.73
N ASP A 210 -3.54 -20.65 -3.99
CA ASP A 210 -3.29 -21.98 -4.54
C ASP A 210 -4.46 -22.42 -5.43
N ILE A 211 -5.69 -22.14 -4.98
CA ILE A 211 -6.90 -22.59 -5.69
C ILE A 211 -7.72 -21.45 -6.30
N ILE A 212 -7.52 -20.21 -5.87
CA ILE A 212 -8.23 -19.05 -6.40
C ILE A 212 -7.53 -18.49 -7.63
N LYS A 213 -8.29 -18.35 -8.72
CA LYS A 213 -7.88 -17.68 -9.95
C LYS A 213 -8.32 -16.23 -9.92
N TYR A 214 -7.39 -15.31 -10.17
CA TYR A 214 -7.71 -13.90 -10.28
C TYR A 214 -7.77 -13.44 -11.75
N TYR A 215 -8.90 -12.85 -12.16
CA TYR A 215 -9.07 -12.23 -13.47
C TYR A 215 -8.97 -10.70 -13.34
N LYS A 216 -7.89 -10.11 -13.88
CA LYS A 216 -7.60 -8.66 -13.80
C LYS A 216 -8.47 -7.77 -14.70
N LYS A 217 -9.66 -8.24 -15.11
CA LYS A 217 -10.52 -7.58 -16.10
C LYS A 217 -11.00 -6.19 -15.65
N TYR A 218 -11.09 -5.95 -14.35
CA TYR A 218 -11.70 -4.77 -13.74
C TYR A 218 -10.71 -3.99 -12.86
N GLN A 219 -9.45 -3.94 -13.26
CA GLN A 219 -8.42 -3.13 -12.60
C GLN A 219 -8.13 -1.85 -13.38
N PRO A 220 -7.70 -0.76 -12.71
CA PRO A 220 -7.64 -0.60 -11.25
C PRO A 220 -9.04 -0.40 -10.61
N LEU A 221 -9.13 -0.57 -9.28
CA LEU A 221 -10.28 -0.07 -8.51
C LEU A 221 -10.24 1.46 -8.45
N TYR A 222 -11.39 2.08 -8.19
CA TYR A 222 -11.53 3.54 -8.14
C TYR A 222 -11.45 4.04 -6.71
N LEU A 223 -10.81 5.19 -6.52
CA LEU A 223 -10.89 5.98 -5.30
C LEU A 223 -11.83 7.16 -5.54
N ILE A 224 -12.88 7.24 -4.74
CA ILE A 224 -13.87 8.32 -4.79
C ILE A 224 -13.82 9.05 -3.46
N THR A 225 -13.72 10.38 -3.48
CA THR A 225 -13.79 11.20 -2.27
C THR A 225 -15.16 11.06 -1.63
N GLU A 226 -15.22 10.90 -0.31
CA GLU A 226 -16.48 11.05 0.42
C GLU A 226 -16.83 12.55 0.43
N ASN A 227 -18.00 12.89 -0.13
CA ASN A 227 -18.58 14.24 -0.07
C ASN A 227 -19.27 14.46 1.27
#